data_AF-A0A134B366-F1
#
_entry.id   AF-A0A134B366-F1
#
_cell.length_a   1.000
_cell.length_b   1.000
_cell.length_c   1.000
_cell.angle_alpha   90.00
_cell.angle_beta   90.00
_cell.angle_gamma   90.00
#
_symmetry.space_group_name_H-M   'P 1'
#
loop_
_entity.id
_entity.type
_entity.pdbx_description
1 polymer ?
#
loop_
_entity_poly.entity_id
_entity_poly.type
_entity_poly.pdbx_seq_one_letter_code
_entity_poly.pdbx_strand_id
1 'polypeptide(L)'
;MNRGINESKELYREMKALYNEGELKELTIEAAQALKGKRIKTLYFGYAGQDGVDDFVVGNIISEYDYYLNCPSETEGRFPDEKGNKNLIDYWKSCGYSDTIERSKRTLYLLDSDGYDTMFRLHTEGDNTFTCSDVDRIVYYKEA
;
A
#
# COMPACT_ATOMS: atom_id res chain seq x y z
N MET A 1 9.08 -12.40 -23.63
CA MET A 1 9.46 -13.16 -22.42
C MET A 1 8.65 -12.61 -21.25
N ASN A 2 7.64 -13.36 -20.80
CA ASN A 2 6.63 -13.00 -19.79
C ASN A 2 7.04 -13.52 -18.39
N ARG A 3 8.27 -13.28 -17.93
CA ARG A 3 8.72 -13.83 -16.63
C ARG A 3 7.89 -13.27 -15.46
N GLY A 4 7.74 -11.94 -15.36
CA GLY A 4 6.95 -11.32 -14.28
C GLY A 4 5.45 -11.65 -14.29
N ILE A 5 4.83 -11.84 -15.46
CA ILE A 5 3.40 -12.19 -15.57
C ILE A 5 3.15 -13.65 -15.14
N ASN A 6 4.08 -14.56 -15.41
CA ASN A 6 3.96 -15.96 -15.01
C ASN A 6 4.25 -16.15 -13.51
N GLU A 7 5.27 -15.46 -12.98
CA GLU A 7 5.61 -15.48 -11.56
C GLU A 7 4.46 -14.95 -10.69
N SER A 8 3.81 -13.85 -11.09
CA SER A 8 2.61 -13.33 -10.42
C SER A 8 1.42 -14.30 -10.44
N LYS A 9 1.21 -15.04 -11.53
CA LYS A 9 0.14 -16.05 -11.62
C LYS A 9 0.38 -17.28 -10.75
N GLU A 10 1.62 -17.72 -10.65
CA GLU A 10 2.00 -18.85 -9.78
C GLU A 10 1.88 -18.44 -8.31
N LEU A 11 2.41 -17.28 -7.95
CA LEU A 11 2.26 -16.70 -6.61
C LEU A 11 0.79 -16.54 -6.23
N TYR A 12 -0.05 -16.04 -7.14
CA TYR A 12 -1.49 -15.93 -6.88
C TYR A 12 -2.13 -17.28 -6.58
N ARG A 13 -1.81 -18.33 -7.35
CA ARG A 13 -2.35 -19.68 -7.11
C ARG A 13 -1.90 -20.23 -5.76
N GLU A 14 -0.62 -20.05 -5.41
CA GLU A 14 -0.06 -20.45 -4.12
C GLU A 14 -0.78 -19.75 -2.97
N MET A 15 -0.83 -18.40 -2.99
CA MET A 15 -1.44 -17.61 -1.93
C MET A 15 -2.94 -17.87 -1.81
N LYS A 16 -3.64 -18.05 -2.93
CA LYS A 16 -5.07 -18.40 -2.91
C LYS A 16 -5.35 -19.78 -2.32
N ALA A 17 -4.47 -20.77 -2.57
CA ALA A 17 -4.60 -22.07 -1.94
C ALA A 17 -4.44 -21.96 -0.41
N LEU A 18 -3.38 -21.26 0.04
CA LEU A 18 -3.15 -21.01 1.46
C LEU A 18 -4.29 -20.25 2.13
N TYR A 19 -4.90 -19.29 1.43
CA TYR A 19 -6.10 -18.59 1.91
C TYR A 19 -7.26 -19.55 2.13
N ASN A 20 -7.55 -20.42 1.15
CA ASN A 20 -8.63 -21.40 1.27
C ASN A 20 -8.37 -22.45 2.38
N GLU A 21 -7.11 -22.71 2.68
CA GLU A 21 -6.67 -23.59 3.78
C GLU A 21 -6.71 -22.91 5.16
N GLY A 22 -6.89 -21.58 5.22
CA GLY A 22 -6.90 -20.80 6.46
C GLY A 22 -5.51 -20.49 7.02
N GLU A 23 -4.47 -20.59 6.19
CA GLU A 23 -3.06 -20.45 6.58
C GLU A 23 -2.55 -19.00 6.49
N LEU A 24 -3.30 -18.09 5.86
CA LEU A 24 -2.96 -16.67 5.79
C LEU A 24 -3.53 -15.90 6.99
N LYS A 25 -2.82 -14.84 7.39
CA LYS A 25 -3.25 -13.92 8.46
C LYS A 25 -3.62 -12.57 7.88
N GLU A 26 -4.54 -11.85 8.52
CA GLU A 26 -4.82 -10.45 8.18
C GLU A 26 -3.62 -9.57 8.53
N LEU A 27 -3.26 -8.67 7.61
CA LEU A 27 -2.16 -7.73 7.81
C LEU A 27 -2.65 -6.55 8.65
N THR A 28 -2.59 -6.69 9.97
CA THR A 28 -2.87 -5.61 10.92
C THR A 28 -1.69 -4.65 11.04
N ILE A 29 -1.94 -3.45 11.60
CA ILE A 29 -0.87 -2.49 11.93
C ILE A 29 0.18 -3.10 12.87
N GLU A 30 -0.26 -3.86 13.88
CA GLU A 30 0.64 -4.51 14.84
C GLU A 30 1.48 -5.59 14.16
N ALA A 31 0.87 -6.40 13.29
CA ALA A 31 1.58 -7.39 12.50
C ALA A 31 2.62 -6.72 11.60
N ALA A 32 2.24 -5.68 10.84
CA ALA A 32 3.15 -4.97 9.96
C ALA A 32 4.35 -4.34 10.73
N GLN A 33 4.12 -3.79 11.91
CA GLN A 33 5.19 -3.28 12.77
C GLN A 33 6.16 -4.39 13.21
N ALA A 34 5.64 -5.56 13.59
CA ALA A 34 6.45 -6.72 13.98
C ALA A 34 7.20 -7.37 12.80
N LEU A 35 6.71 -7.17 11.58
CA LEU A 35 7.27 -7.72 10.35
C LEU A 35 8.31 -6.80 9.70
N LYS A 36 8.54 -5.59 10.20
CA LYS A 36 9.50 -4.64 9.62
C LYS A 36 10.87 -5.28 9.38
N GLY A 37 11.37 -5.17 8.15
CA GLY A 37 12.62 -5.77 7.67
C GLY A 37 12.51 -7.24 7.25
N LYS A 38 11.34 -7.88 7.39
CA LYS A 38 11.10 -9.25 6.93
C LYS A 38 10.43 -9.26 5.56
N ARG A 39 10.69 -10.31 4.79
CA ARG A 39 10.02 -10.57 3.51
C ARG A 39 8.66 -11.21 3.76
N ILE A 40 7.62 -10.71 3.11
CA ILE A 40 6.27 -11.27 3.15
C ILE A 40 5.71 -11.41 1.75
N LYS A 41 4.82 -12.38 1.59
CA LYS A 41 3.91 -12.48 0.45
C LYS A 41 2.53 -12.02 0.89
N THR A 42 1.83 -11.28 0.05
CA THR A 42 0.47 -10.79 0.34
C THR A 42 -0.55 -11.27 -0.70
N LEU A 43 -1.82 -11.23 -0.30
CA LEU A 43 -2.98 -11.48 -1.15
C LEU A 43 -4.09 -10.51 -0.76
N TYR A 44 -4.77 -9.93 -1.74
CA TYR A 44 -6.02 -9.21 -1.54
C TYR A 44 -7.02 -9.54 -2.65
N PHE A 45 -8.31 -9.43 -2.34
CA PHE A 45 -9.39 -9.61 -3.31
C PHE A 45 -9.87 -8.24 -3.79
N GLY A 46 -9.69 -7.98 -5.09
CA GLY A 46 -10.02 -6.70 -5.69
C GLY A 46 -11.44 -6.65 -6.25
N TYR A 47 -11.82 -5.49 -6.79
CA TYR A 47 -13.09 -5.37 -7.52
C TYR A 47 -13.06 -6.17 -8.81
N ALA A 48 -14.15 -6.87 -9.14
CA ALA A 48 -14.34 -7.58 -10.41
C ALA A 48 -13.16 -8.51 -10.81
N GLY A 49 -12.54 -9.17 -9.82
CA GLY A 49 -11.44 -10.10 -10.05
C GLY A 49 -10.08 -9.45 -10.25
N GLN A 50 -9.94 -8.17 -9.91
CA GLN A 50 -8.65 -7.45 -9.82
C GLN A 50 -7.90 -7.80 -8.53
N ASP A 51 -7.85 -9.09 -8.21
CA ASP A 51 -7.08 -9.60 -7.08
C ASP A 51 -5.60 -9.34 -7.31
N GLY A 52 -4.85 -9.12 -6.23
CA GLY A 52 -3.42 -8.88 -6.32
C GLY A 52 -2.63 -9.71 -5.31
N VAL A 53 -1.36 -9.91 -5.67
CA VAL A 53 -0.35 -10.53 -4.82
C VAL A 53 0.94 -9.75 -4.96
N ASP A 54 1.66 -9.60 -3.85
CA ASP A 54 2.95 -8.94 -3.81
C ASP A 54 3.96 -9.79 -3.02
N ASP A 55 5.24 -9.62 -3.31
CA ASP A 55 6.36 -10.21 -2.59
C ASP A 55 7.40 -9.11 -2.35
N PHE A 56 7.49 -8.66 -1.10
CA PHE A 56 8.33 -7.52 -0.74
C PHE A 56 8.86 -7.63 0.69
N VAL A 57 9.87 -6.82 1.02
CA VAL A 57 10.37 -6.67 2.38
C VAL A 57 9.63 -5.51 3.05
N VAL A 58 9.05 -5.75 4.21
CA VAL A 58 8.24 -4.76 4.94
C VAL A 58 9.12 -3.58 5.37
N GLY A 59 8.76 -2.37 4.95
CA GLY A 59 9.47 -1.14 5.25
C GLY A 59 8.84 -0.33 6.38
N ASN A 60 8.70 0.97 6.14
CA ASN A 60 8.12 1.91 7.11
C ASN A 60 6.61 2.02 6.92
N ILE A 61 5.92 2.35 8.02
CA ILE A 61 4.54 2.80 8.00
C ILE A 61 4.57 4.31 8.23
N ILE A 62 4.04 5.09 7.28
CA ILE A 62 4.01 6.55 7.35
C ILE A 62 2.63 7.08 6.98
N SER A 63 2.35 8.35 7.28
CA SER A 63 1.10 8.96 6.83
C SER A 63 1.10 9.19 5.32
N GLU A 64 -0.07 9.14 4.68
CA GLU A 64 -0.27 9.55 3.28
C GLU A 64 0.26 10.97 3.04
N TYR A 65 0.09 11.85 4.03
CA TYR A 65 0.63 13.20 4.01
C TYR A 65 2.17 13.22 3.92
N ASP A 66 2.85 12.48 4.80
CA ASP A 66 4.31 12.43 4.82
C ASP A 66 4.87 11.75 3.58
N TYR A 67 4.16 10.74 3.05
CA TYR A 67 4.51 10.12 1.78
C TYR A 67 4.50 11.17 0.67
N TYR A 68 3.38 11.85 0.42
CA TYR A 68 3.28 12.82 -0.67
C TYR A 68 4.10 14.10 -0.46
N LEU A 69 4.39 14.47 0.79
CA LEU A 69 5.27 15.60 1.09
C LEU A 69 6.72 15.32 0.64
N ASN A 70 7.16 14.07 0.81
CA ASN A 70 8.53 13.63 0.56
C ASN A 70 8.68 12.75 -0.68
N CYS A 71 7.58 12.49 -1.39
CA CYS A 71 7.54 11.58 -2.53
C CYS A 71 8.56 12.03 -3.57
N PRO A 72 9.46 11.13 -4.03
CA PRO A 72 10.39 11.45 -5.09
C PRO A 72 9.61 11.98 -6.31
N SER A 73 10.05 13.10 -6.89
CA SER A 73 9.45 13.63 -8.12
C SER A 73 9.39 12.61 -9.26
N GLU A 74 10.24 11.57 -9.20
CA GLU A 74 10.36 10.51 -10.20
C GLU A 74 9.25 9.45 -10.11
N THR A 75 8.63 9.23 -8.95
CA THR A 75 7.58 8.21 -8.77
C THR A 75 6.19 8.72 -9.17
N GLU A 76 5.92 10.02 -9.00
CA GLU A 76 4.65 10.66 -9.39
C GLU A 76 4.77 11.49 -10.68
N GLY A 77 5.99 11.77 -11.17
CA GLY A 77 6.31 12.35 -12.49
C GLY A 77 5.67 13.70 -12.84
N ARG A 78 4.90 14.30 -11.92
CA ARG A 78 4.02 15.45 -12.16
C ARG A 78 4.50 16.74 -11.52
N PHE A 79 5.47 16.67 -10.59
CA PHE A 79 5.96 17.82 -9.85
C PHE A 79 7.47 18.04 -10.04
N PRO A 80 7.97 19.29 -10.09
CA PRO A 80 7.20 20.52 -9.93
C PRO A 80 6.24 20.79 -11.10
N ASP A 81 5.06 21.34 -10.81
CA ASP A 81 4.06 21.67 -11.83
C ASP A 81 4.27 23.07 -12.43
N GLU A 82 3.49 23.42 -13.46
CA GLU A 82 3.50 24.73 -14.13
C GLU A 82 3.15 25.91 -13.21
N LYS A 83 2.58 25.64 -12.02
CA LYS A 83 2.23 26.64 -10.99
C LYS A 83 3.32 26.75 -9.91
N GLY A 84 4.39 25.97 -10.00
CA GLY A 84 5.51 25.97 -9.06
C GLY A 84 5.27 25.15 -7.78
N ASN A 85 4.21 24.33 -7.73
CA ASN A 85 4.01 23.40 -6.62
C ASN A 85 5.08 22.30 -6.68
N LYS A 86 5.75 22.02 -5.56
CA LYS A 86 6.89 21.10 -5.53
C LYS A 86 6.48 19.64 -5.34
N ASN A 87 5.28 19.40 -4.81
CA ASN A 87 4.72 18.09 -4.54
C ASN A 87 3.17 18.19 -4.48
N LEU A 88 2.53 17.05 -4.28
CA LEU A 88 1.07 16.95 -4.24
C LEU A 88 0.46 17.72 -3.06
N ILE A 89 1.16 17.80 -1.92
CA ILE A 89 0.71 18.55 -0.75
C ILE A 89 0.66 20.05 -1.03
N ASP A 90 1.68 20.60 -1.68
CA ASP A 90 1.70 22.01 -2.10
C ASP A 90 0.56 22.31 -3.06
N TYR A 91 0.32 21.41 -4.02
CA TYR A 91 -0.82 21.51 -4.93
C TYR A 91 -2.16 21.52 -4.18
N TRP A 92 -2.41 20.59 -3.26
CA TRP A 92 -3.64 20.56 -2.45
C TRP A 92 -3.83 21.84 -1.62
N LYS A 93 -2.75 22.39 -1.05
CA LYS A 93 -2.79 23.68 -0.34
C LYS A 93 -3.19 24.80 -1.30
N SER A 94 -2.61 24.85 -2.50
CA SER A 94 -2.93 25.86 -3.51
C SER A 94 -4.40 25.81 -3.98
N CYS A 95 -5.01 24.63 -3.94
CA CYS A 95 -6.41 24.41 -4.27
C CYS A 95 -7.38 24.58 -3.09
N GLY A 96 -6.88 24.77 -1.87
CA GLY A 96 -7.71 24.89 -0.67
C GLY A 96 -8.33 23.58 -0.19
N TYR A 97 -7.74 22.43 -0.48
CA TYR A 97 -8.27 21.10 -0.12
C TYR A 97 -7.94 20.71 1.34
N SER A 98 -8.41 21.50 2.30
CA SER A 98 -8.16 21.28 3.73
C SER A 98 -8.57 19.89 4.20
N ASP A 99 -9.74 19.41 3.79
CA ASP A 99 -10.28 18.14 4.27
C ASP A 99 -9.47 16.95 3.73
N THR A 100 -8.99 17.05 2.50
CA THR A 100 -8.08 16.05 1.91
C THR A 100 -6.75 16.02 2.65
N ILE A 101 -6.19 17.18 2.98
CA ILE A 101 -4.96 17.29 3.76
C ILE A 101 -5.15 16.65 5.14
N GLU A 102 -6.23 16.97 5.85
CA GLU A 102 -6.49 16.40 7.18
C GLU A 102 -6.73 14.88 7.14
N ARG A 103 -7.44 14.37 6.11
CA ARG A 103 -7.60 12.92 5.91
C ARG A 103 -6.26 12.24 5.65
N SER A 104 -5.39 12.83 4.83
CA SER A 104 -4.09 12.26 4.47
C SER A 104 -3.14 12.14 5.66
N LYS A 105 -3.24 13.04 6.65
CA LYS A 105 -2.43 12.96 7.88
C LYS A 105 -2.80 11.76 8.76
N ARG A 106 -4.00 11.23 8.61
CA ARG A 106 -4.54 10.15 9.44
C ARG A 106 -4.60 8.80 8.72
N THR A 107 -4.48 8.79 7.39
CA THR A 107 -4.39 7.58 6.58
C THR A 107 -2.94 7.10 6.59
N LEU A 108 -2.68 5.84 6.92
CA LEU A 108 -1.32 5.29 6.94
C LEU A 108 -1.06 4.44 5.70
N TYR A 109 0.13 4.56 5.12
CA TYR A 109 0.62 3.73 4.04
C TYR A 109 1.66 2.78 4.58
N LEU A 110 1.62 1.52 4.11
CA LEU A 110 2.72 0.60 4.27
C LEU A 110 3.67 0.74 3.07
N LEU A 111 4.94 0.96 3.33
CA LEU A 111 5.99 0.99 2.32
C LEU A 111 6.77 -0.32 2.30
N ASP A 112 7.42 -0.62 1.18
CA ASP A 112 8.48 -1.61 1.13
C ASP A 112 9.79 -1.07 1.74
N SER A 113 10.80 -1.94 1.85
CA SER A 113 12.09 -1.61 2.44
C SER A 113 12.86 -0.51 1.71
N ASP A 114 12.55 -0.29 0.43
CA ASP A 114 13.19 0.73 -0.41
C ASP A 114 12.43 2.06 -0.36
N GLY A 115 11.27 2.09 0.31
CA GLY A 115 10.45 3.27 0.52
C GLY A 115 9.37 3.48 -0.55
N TYR A 116 9.11 2.48 -1.40
CA TYR A 116 8.03 2.53 -2.37
C TYR A 116 6.69 2.15 -1.74
N ASP A 117 5.62 2.78 -2.23
CA ASP A 117 4.25 2.51 -1.77
C ASP A 117 3.77 1.13 -2.26
N THR A 118 3.32 0.29 -1.34
CA THR A 118 2.76 -1.03 -1.66
C THR A 118 1.27 -0.95 -2.03
N MET A 119 0.70 0.26 -2.11
CA MET A 119 -0.74 0.53 -2.28
C MET A 119 -1.60 0.07 -1.10
N PHE A 120 -1.00 -0.33 0.03
CA PHE A 120 -1.72 -0.81 1.20
C PHE A 120 -1.93 0.31 2.20
N ARG A 121 -3.19 0.50 2.58
CA ARG A 121 -3.65 1.65 3.36
C ARG A 121 -4.34 1.20 4.63
N LEU A 122 -4.04 1.88 5.72
CA LEU A 122 -4.85 1.85 6.93
C LEU A 122 -5.78 3.05 6.89
N HIS A 123 -7.06 2.81 6.63
CA HIS A 123 -8.08 3.84 6.67
C HIS A 123 -8.44 4.17 8.12
N THR A 124 -8.72 5.45 8.38
CA THR A 124 -9.09 5.94 9.72
C THR A 124 -10.36 5.34 10.30
N GLU A 125 -11.21 4.77 9.44
CA GLU A 125 -12.51 4.21 9.79
C GLU A 125 -12.48 2.67 9.87
N GLY A 126 -11.33 2.04 9.59
CA GLY A 126 -11.16 0.59 9.56
C GLY A 126 -10.58 -0.02 10.83
N ASP A 127 -10.66 -1.36 10.94
CA ASP A 127 -10.30 -2.15 12.13
C ASP A 127 -8.79 -2.40 12.31
N ASN A 128 -7.95 -1.36 12.20
CA ASN A 128 -6.48 -1.50 12.30
C ASN A 128 -5.87 -2.54 11.33
N THR A 129 -6.59 -2.89 10.27
CA THR A 129 -6.18 -3.82 9.20
C THR A 129 -5.94 -3.08 7.89
N PHE A 130 -4.85 -3.40 7.20
CA PHE A 130 -4.52 -2.81 5.90
C PHE A 130 -5.46 -3.31 4.80
N THR A 131 -5.80 -2.40 3.87
CA THR A 131 -6.59 -2.70 2.67
C THR A 131 -5.95 -2.14 1.40
N CYS A 132 -6.30 -2.68 0.22
CA CYS A 132 -5.67 -2.31 -1.06
C CYS A 132 -6.33 -1.15 -1.82
N SER A 133 -7.48 -0.65 -1.37
CA SER A 133 -8.19 0.49 -2.01
C SER A 133 -9.40 0.95 -1.20
N ASP A 134 -10.32 0.01 -0.97
CA ASP A 134 -11.56 0.22 -0.21
C ASP A 134 -11.45 -0.46 1.16
N VAL A 135 -12.20 0.03 2.15
CA VAL A 135 -12.14 -0.43 3.56
C VAL A 135 -12.52 -1.89 3.77
N ASP A 136 -13.19 -2.52 2.80
CA ASP A 136 -13.64 -3.92 2.83
C ASP A 136 -12.65 -4.89 2.16
N ARG A 137 -11.54 -4.39 1.60
CA ARG A 137 -10.57 -5.21 0.85
C ARG A 137 -9.33 -5.52 1.66
N ILE A 138 -9.53 -6.38 2.66
CA ILE A 138 -8.49 -6.81 3.60
C ILE A 138 -7.30 -7.44 2.87
N VAL A 139 -6.10 -7.04 3.29
CA VAL A 139 -4.84 -7.64 2.86
C VAL A 139 -4.50 -8.79 3.79
N TYR A 140 -4.26 -9.96 3.21
CA TYR A 140 -3.76 -11.15 3.90
C TYR A 140 -2.27 -11.34 3.62
N TYR A 141 -1.53 -11.95 4.55
CA TYR A 141 -0.09 -12.17 4.39
C TYR A 141 0.38 -13.53 4.91
N LYS A 142 1.58 -13.89 4.46
CA LYS A 142 2.43 -14.96 5.01
C LYS A 142 3.89 -14.51 4.99
N GLU A 143 4.63 -14.81 6.06
CA GLU A 143 6.09 -14.63 6.09
C GLU A 143 6.76 -15.59 5.07
N ALA A 144 7.69 -15.07 4.27
CA ALA A 144 8.37 -15.80 3.20
C ALA A 144 9.75 -16.33 3.60
#